data_AF-A0A7Z9WME2-F1
#
_entry.id   AF-A0A7Z9WME2-F1
#
_cell.length_a   1.000
_cell.length_b   1.000
_cell.length_c   1.000
_cell.angle_alpha   90.00
_cell.angle_beta   90.00
_cell.angle_gamma   90.00
#
_symmetry.space_group_name_H-M   'P 1'
#
loop_
_entity.id
_entity.type
_entity.pdbx_description
1 polymer ?
#
loop_
_entity_poly.entity_id
_entity_poly.type
_entity_poly.pdbx_seq_one_letter_code
_entity_poly.pdbx_strand_id
1 'polypeptide(L)'
;MPQIENLGTILSGVVAFIGFFLAALWVSLIVWTFRDARTRSRDIFFQLLSALAVLVFGPLGLLLYFILRPSETLAEAYERSLKEEALLQDIEERPVCPTCKQRVEPDFLVCPTCHTQLKKLCSNCGRLLQLNWNICPYCATTVAAPNLAGMGESSGETLAPD
;
A
#
# COMPACT_ATOMS: atom_id res chain seq x y z
N MET A 1 -38.14 29.97 63.11
CA MET A 1 -37.84 29.76 61.69
C MET A 1 -36.51 29.02 61.41
N PRO A 2 -36.07 27.98 62.17
CA PRO A 2 -34.80 27.27 61.88
C PRO A 2 -34.92 26.09 60.90
N GLN A 3 -36.14 25.57 60.65
CA GLN A 3 -36.34 24.40 59.78
C GLN A 3 -36.12 24.72 58.28
N ILE A 4 -36.32 25.98 57.88
CA ILE A 4 -36.16 26.45 56.49
C ILE A 4 -34.69 26.76 56.13
N GLU A 5 -33.87 27.19 57.08
CA GLU A 5 -32.42 27.39 56.86
C GLU A 5 -31.71 26.05 56.58
N ASN A 6 -31.99 25.02 57.38
CA ASN A 6 -31.41 23.68 57.18
C ASN A 6 -31.80 23.07 55.84
N LEU A 7 -33.05 23.27 55.39
CA LEU A 7 -33.52 22.79 54.10
C LEU A 7 -32.77 23.45 52.94
N GLY A 8 -32.49 24.76 53.03
CA GLY A 8 -31.70 25.49 52.04
C GLY A 8 -30.26 24.99 51.94
N THR A 9 -29.61 24.73 53.08
CA THR A 9 -28.24 24.19 53.13
C THR A 9 -28.14 22.76 52.61
N ILE A 10 -29.14 21.92 52.92
CA ILE A 10 -29.18 20.54 52.39
C ILE A 10 -29.41 20.57 50.87
N LEU A 11 -30.34 21.41 50.40
CA LEU A 11 -30.63 21.53 48.97
C LEU A 11 -29.42 22.05 48.19
N SER A 12 -28.72 23.07 48.69
CA SER A 12 -27.52 23.59 48.03
C SER A 12 -26.38 22.56 48.01
N GLY A 13 -26.21 21.79 49.08
CA GLY A 13 -25.25 20.67 49.13
C GLY A 13 -25.57 19.59 48.09
N VAL A 14 -26.83 19.19 47.97
CA VAL A 14 -27.28 18.21 46.97
C VAL A 14 -27.09 18.73 45.54
N VAL A 15 -27.45 19.99 45.28
CA VAL A 15 -27.27 20.61 43.96
C VAL A 15 -25.79 20.72 43.60
N ALA A 16 -24.93 21.11 44.54
CA ALA A 16 -23.49 21.19 44.33
C ALA A 16 -22.88 19.81 44.04
N PHE A 17 -23.30 18.78 44.78
CA PHE A 17 -22.87 17.41 44.55
C PHE A 17 -23.28 16.90 43.17
N ILE A 18 -24.55 17.03 42.82
CA ILE A 18 -25.06 16.63 41.49
C ILE A 18 -24.34 17.40 40.37
N GLY A 19 -24.13 18.70 40.54
CA GLY A 19 -23.39 19.53 39.58
C GLY A 19 -21.95 19.06 39.39
N PHE A 20 -21.26 18.68 40.47
CA PHE A 20 -19.91 18.14 40.41
C PHE A 20 -19.85 16.82 39.62
N PHE A 21 -20.75 15.88 39.88
CA PHE A 21 -20.81 14.61 39.15
C PHE A 21 -21.14 14.82 37.67
N LEU A 22 -22.08 15.72 37.36
CA LEU A 22 -22.39 16.08 35.97
C LEU A 22 -21.18 16.69 35.27
N ALA A 23 -20.46 17.62 35.92
CA ALA A 23 -19.25 18.21 35.36
C ALA A 23 -18.15 17.16 35.12
N ALA A 24 -17.92 16.26 36.08
CA ALA A 24 -16.93 15.19 35.94
C ALA A 24 -17.29 14.22 34.78
N LEU A 25 -18.56 13.84 34.67
CA LEU A 25 -19.06 13.02 33.56
C LEU A 25 -18.87 13.73 32.22
N TRP A 26 -19.15 15.03 32.19
CA TRP A 26 -19.03 15.85 30.99
C TRP A 26 -17.57 15.97 30.52
N VAL A 27 -16.63 16.20 31.44
CA VAL A 27 -15.18 16.18 31.15
C VAL A 27 -14.74 14.79 30.70
N SER A 28 -15.23 13.72 31.34
CA SER A 28 -14.93 12.35 30.92
C SER A 28 -15.40 12.07 29.49
N LEU A 29 -16.58 12.58 29.09
CA LEU A 29 -17.06 12.46 27.71
C LEU A 29 -16.15 13.18 26.73
N ILE A 30 -15.71 14.40 27.04
CA ILE A 30 -14.76 15.15 26.19
C ILE A 30 -13.45 14.38 26.02
N VAL A 31 -12.87 13.88 27.11
CA VAL A 31 -11.62 13.12 27.05
C VAL A 31 -11.82 11.81 26.26
N TRP A 32 -12.94 11.13 26.45
CA TRP A 32 -13.27 9.91 25.74
C TRP A 32 -13.45 10.14 24.24
N THR A 33 -14.17 11.19 23.82
CA THR A 33 -14.36 11.50 22.39
C THR A 33 -13.05 11.91 21.73
N PHE A 34 -12.19 12.66 22.43
CA PHE A 34 -10.86 13.01 21.92
C PHE A 34 -9.97 11.78 21.74
N ARG A 35 -10.03 10.83 22.69
CA ARG A 35 -9.27 9.60 22.62
C ARG A 35 -9.79 8.65 21.52
N ASP A 36 -11.11 8.49 21.39
CA ASP A 36 -11.74 7.68 20.33
C ASP A 36 -11.43 8.23 18.93
N ALA A 37 -11.52 9.56 18.75
CA ALA A 37 -11.18 10.22 17.50
C ALA A 37 -9.70 10.03 17.11
N ARG A 38 -8.77 10.16 18.07
CA ARG A 38 -7.33 10.00 17.82
C ARG A 38 -6.95 8.57 17.45
N THR A 39 -7.65 7.57 17.97
CA THR A 39 -7.41 6.16 17.61
C THR A 39 -7.96 5.78 16.24
N ARG A 40 -8.87 6.56 15.65
CA ARG A 40 -9.57 6.20 14.40
C ARG A 40 -9.18 7.02 13.17
N SER A 41 -8.74 8.28 13.30
CA SER A 41 -8.39 9.13 12.14
C SER A 41 -7.14 10.00 12.38
N ARG A 42 -6.38 10.29 11.30
CA ARG A 42 -5.19 11.18 11.32
C ARG A 42 -5.55 12.65 11.05
N ASP A 43 -6.78 12.92 10.58
CA ASP A 43 -7.25 14.26 10.23
C ASP A 43 -7.57 15.13 11.46
N ILE A 44 -6.70 16.11 11.68
CA ILE A 44 -6.79 17.11 12.77
C ILE A 44 -8.11 17.91 12.71
N PHE A 45 -8.63 18.21 11.51
CA PHE A 45 -9.85 19.01 11.35
C PHE A 45 -11.10 18.32 11.91
N PHE A 46 -11.27 17.01 11.63
CA PHE A 46 -12.38 16.23 12.15
C PHE A 46 -12.28 16.03 13.67
N GLN A 47 -11.06 15.89 14.20
CA GLN A 47 -10.82 15.81 15.64
C GLN A 47 -11.21 17.10 16.36
N LEU A 48 -10.83 18.26 15.81
CA LEU A 48 -11.12 19.56 16.40
C LEU A 48 -12.62 19.89 16.35
N LEU A 49 -13.27 19.60 15.23
CA LEU A 49 -14.70 19.89 15.04
C LEU A 49 -15.59 18.97 15.89
N SER A 50 -15.20 17.71 16.06
CA SER A 50 -15.84 16.75 16.99
C SER A 50 -15.71 17.20 18.45
N ALA A 51 -14.49 17.52 18.89
CA ALA A 51 -14.25 18.00 20.25
C ALA A 51 -15.03 19.30 20.54
N LEU A 52 -15.05 20.23 19.57
CA LEU A 52 -15.79 21.48 19.67
C LEU A 52 -17.31 21.27 19.66
N ALA A 53 -17.84 20.31 18.91
CA ALA A 53 -19.25 19.96 18.93
C ALA A 53 -19.68 19.35 20.28
N VAL A 54 -18.88 18.48 20.88
CA VAL A 54 -19.14 17.92 22.22
C VAL A 54 -19.01 19.00 23.30
N LEU A 55 -18.05 19.92 23.15
CA LEU A 55 -17.88 21.08 24.01
C LEU A 55 -19.08 22.05 23.93
N VAL A 56 -19.68 22.26 22.75
CA VAL A 56 -20.78 23.23 22.59
C VAL A 56 -22.14 22.60 22.89
N PHE A 57 -22.38 21.35 22.48
CA PHE A 57 -23.68 20.69 22.57
C PHE A 57 -23.81 19.64 23.69
N GLY A 58 -22.73 19.32 24.41
CA GLY A 58 -22.73 18.31 25.47
C GLY A 58 -23.20 16.93 24.97
N PRO A 59 -24.14 16.25 25.63
CA PRO A 59 -24.59 14.90 25.23
C PRO A 59 -25.26 14.85 23.86
N LEU A 60 -25.88 15.94 23.40
CA LEU A 60 -26.44 16.05 22.04
C LEU A 60 -25.34 16.07 20.97
N GLY A 61 -24.16 16.62 21.29
CA GLY A 61 -23.00 16.61 20.40
C GLY A 61 -22.48 15.19 20.16
N LEU A 62 -22.68 14.28 21.12
CA LEU A 62 -22.37 12.86 21.00
C LEU A 62 -23.30 12.13 20.02
N LEU A 63 -24.57 12.53 19.97
CA LEU A 63 -25.56 11.96 19.06
C LEU A 63 -25.25 12.38 17.61
N LEU A 64 -24.85 13.63 17.41
CA LEU A 64 -24.31 14.12 16.13
C LEU A 64 -22.98 13.44 15.77
N TYR A 65 -22.08 13.24 16.75
CA TYR A 65 -20.81 12.53 16.54
C TYR A 65 -21.04 11.08 16.07
N PHE A 66 -22.01 10.36 16.64
CA PHE A 66 -22.34 9.01 16.19
C PHE A 66 -22.94 8.98 14.78
N ILE A 67 -23.66 10.02 14.36
CA ILE A 67 -24.18 10.15 12.98
C ILE A 67 -23.08 10.49 11.98
N LEU A 68 -22.14 11.37 12.36
CA LEU A 68 -21.05 11.85 11.50
C LEU A 68 -19.83 10.93 11.52
N ARG A 69 -19.91 9.81 12.25
CA ARG A 69 -18.83 8.86 12.51
C ARG A 69 -18.28 8.31 11.18
N PRO A 70 -17.03 8.63 10.79
CA PRO A 70 -16.44 8.13 9.55
C PRO A 70 -16.29 6.60 9.60
N SER A 71 -16.64 5.92 8.52
CA SER A 71 -16.69 4.46 8.41
C SER A 71 -15.35 3.81 8.10
N GLU A 72 -14.34 4.57 7.68
CA GLU A 72 -13.04 4.05 7.28
C GLU A 72 -12.01 4.28 8.39
N THR A 73 -11.44 3.19 8.89
CA THR A 73 -10.36 3.23 9.88
C THR A 73 -9.00 3.32 9.19
N LEU A 74 -8.01 3.97 9.82
CA LEU A 74 -6.64 4.04 9.29
C LEU A 74 -6.02 2.66 8.99
N ALA A 75 -6.48 1.61 9.67
CA ALA A 75 -6.06 0.24 9.44
C ALA A 75 -6.56 -0.30 8.08
N GLU A 76 -7.79 0.01 7.69
CA GLU A 76 -8.38 -0.41 6.41
C GLU A 76 -7.69 0.28 5.22
N ALA A 77 -7.35 1.57 5.36
CA ALA A 77 -6.60 2.29 4.34
C ALA A 77 -5.19 1.70 4.12
N TYR A 78 -4.50 1.33 5.20
CA TYR A 78 -3.17 0.71 5.14
C TYR A 78 -3.21 -0.71 4.55
N GLU A 79 -4.23 -1.51 4.89
CA GLU A 79 -4.43 -2.82 4.27
C GLU A 79 -4.67 -2.71 2.77
N ARG A 80 -5.39 -1.68 2.32
CA ARG A 80 -5.66 -1.47 0.88
C ARG A 80 -4.37 -1.16 0.12
N SER A 81 -3.52 -0.27 0.64
CA SER A 81 -2.22 -0.01 0.02
C SER A 81 -1.32 -1.25 -0.01
N LEU A 82 -1.29 -2.05 1.06
CA LEU A 82 -0.46 -3.25 1.10
C LEU A 82 -0.95 -4.34 0.12
N LYS A 83 -2.27 -4.47 -0.06
CA LYS A 83 -2.87 -5.37 -1.05
C LYS A 83 -2.57 -4.93 -2.48
N GLU A 84 -2.54 -3.63 -2.74
CA GLU A 84 -2.22 -3.09 -4.07
C GLU A 84 -0.75 -3.31 -4.43
N GLU A 85 0.17 -3.13 -3.48
CA GLU A 85 1.60 -3.43 -3.67
C GLU A 85 1.86 -4.93 -3.91
N ALA A 86 1.16 -5.82 -3.19
CA ALA A 86 1.30 -7.27 -3.37
C ALA A 86 0.72 -7.78 -4.70
N LEU A 87 -0.34 -7.15 -5.22
CA LEU A 87 -0.93 -7.52 -6.52
C LEU A 87 -0.02 -7.16 -7.69
N LEU A 88 0.68 -6.03 -7.61
CA LEU A 88 1.57 -5.56 -8.69
C LEU A 88 2.82 -6.43 -8.83
N GLN A 89 3.32 -7.01 -7.73
CA GLN A 89 4.49 -7.90 -7.74
C GLN A 89 4.27 -9.20 -8.53
N ASP A 90 3.06 -9.79 -8.54
CA ASP A 90 2.76 -11.02 -9.31
C ASP A 90 2.76 -10.80 -10.84
N ILE A 91 2.64 -9.55 -11.28
CA ILE A 91 2.56 -9.21 -12.70
C ILE A 91 3.96 -9.06 -13.33
N GLU A 92 4.98 -8.71 -12.54
CA GLU A 92 6.33 -8.39 -13.05
C GLU A 92 7.20 -9.63 -13.34
N GLU A 93 6.90 -10.78 -12.74
CA GLU A 93 7.76 -11.98 -12.86
C GLU A 93 7.50 -12.88 -14.09
N ARG A 94 6.54 -12.53 -14.97
CA ARG A 94 6.21 -13.40 -16.12
C ARG A 94 7.09 -13.08 -17.34
N PRO A 95 8.02 -13.96 -17.74
CA PRO A 95 8.85 -13.72 -18.92
C PRO A 95 7.97 -13.64 -20.17
N VAL A 96 8.16 -12.58 -20.95
CA VAL A 96 7.48 -12.35 -22.23
C VAL A 96 8.45 -12.55 -23.39
N CYS A 97 7.95 -13.10 -24.49
CA CYS A 97 8.74 -13.27 -25.70
C CYS A 97 9.13 -11.90 -26.31
N PRO A 98 10.41 -11.65 -26.64
CA PRO A 98 10.85 -10.37 -27.21
C PRO A 98 10.29 -10.10 -28.62
N THR A 99 9.95 -11.15 -29.37
CA THR A 99 9.47 -11.04 -30.74
C THR A 99 7.96 -10.84 -30.83
N CYS A 100 7.18 -11.70 -30.17
CA CYS A 100 5.71 -11.70 -30.29
C CYS A 100 4.97 -11.17 -29.04
N LYS A 101 5.70 -10.82 -27.97
CA LYS A 101 5.14 -10.39 -26.67
C LYS A 101 4.16 -11.38 -26.02
N GLN A 102 4.09 -12.60 -26.54
CA GLN A 102 3.32 -13.69 -25.95
C GLN A 102 3.96 -14.08 -24.60
N ARG A 103 3.13 -14.41 -23.61
CA ARG A 103 3.60 -14.96 -22.33
C ARG A 103 4.22 -16.33 -22.57
N VAL A 104 5.40 -16.56 -22.01
CA VAL A 104 6.15 -17.82 -22.15
C VAL A 104 6.52 -18.34 -20.77
N GLU A 105 6.55 -19.66 -20.60
CA GLU A 105 6.98 -20.28 -19.35
C GLU A 105 8.52 -20.17 -19.23
N PRO A 106 9.10 -20.04 -18.02
CA PRO A 106 10.54 -19.97 -17.86
C PRO A 106 11.30 -21.20 -18.40
N ASP A 107 10.67 -22.36 -18.58
CA ASP A 107 11.36 -23.56 -19.07
C ASP A 107 11.33 -23.74 -20.59
N PHE A 108 10.69 -22.81 -21.33
CA PHE A 108 10.57 -22.92 -22.78
C PHE A 108 11.89 -22.56 -23.48
N LEU A 109 12.39 -23.49 -24.30
CA LEU A 109 13.54 -23.27 -25.18
C LEU A 109 13.17 -22.40 -26.40
N VAL A 110 11.94 -22.58 -26.90
CA VAL A 110 11.43 -21.96 -28.13
C VAL A 110 10.01 -21.47 -27.88
N CYS A 111 9.65 -20.30 -28.43
CA CYS A 111 8.29 -19.78 -28.33
C CYS A 111 7.33 -20.63 -29.19
N PRO A 112 6.19 -21.12 -28.65
CA PRO A 112 5.24 -21.94 -29.40
C PRO A 112 4.50 -21.18 -30.51
N THR A 113 4.50 -19.86 -30.50
CA THR A 113 3.74 -19.03 -31.45
C THR A 113 4.60 -18.49 -32.59
N CYS A 114 5.80 -17.99 -32.28
CA CYS A 114 6.69 -17.39 -33.29
C CYS A 114 7.95 -18.21 -33.58
N HIS A 115 8.13 -19.35 -32.90
CA HIS A 115 9.30 -20.21 -33.01
C HIS A 115 10.64 -19.51 -32.73
N THR A 116 10.64 -18.31 -32.12
CA THR A 116 11.87 -17.63 -31.72
C THR A 116 12.55 -18.39 -30.59
N GLN A 117 13.88 -18.46 -30.63
CA GLN A 117 14.68 -19.06 -29.57
C GLN A 117 14.69 -18.13 -28.36
N LEU A 118 14.21 -18.62 -27.22
CA LEU A 118 14.11 -17.85 -25.98
C LEU A 118 15.34 -18.07 -25.09
N LYS A 119 15.85 -19.31 -25.08
CA LYS A 119 16.95 -19.75 -24.21
C LYS A 119 17.89 -20.69 -24.97
N LYS A 120 19.15 -20.72 -24.53
CA LYS A 120 20.21 -21.62 -25.02
C LYS A 120 20.63 -22.57 -23.91
N LEU A 121 21.04 -23.78 -24.26
CA LEU A 121 21.64 -24.71 -23.29
C LEU A 121 23.12 -24.36 -23.11
N CYS A 122 23.62 -24.39 -21.88
CA CYS A 122 25.06 -24.27 -21.67
C CYS A 122 25.78 -25.53 -22.18
N SER A 123 26.83 -25.36 -22.97
CA SER A 123 27.64 -26.47 -23.52
C SER A 123 28.40 -27.28 -22.48
N ASN A 124 28.59 -26.75 -21.27
CA ASN A 124 29.30 -27.42 -20.19
C ASN A 124 28.32 -28.14 -19.22
N CYS A 125 27.31 -27.43 -18.71
CA CYS A 125 26.43 -27.97 -17.66
C CYS A 125 25.02 -28.38 -18.15
N GLY A 126 24.67 -28.13 -19.41
CA GLY A 126 23.36 -28.48 -19.97
C GLY A 126 22.16 -27.70 -19.41
N ARG A 127 22.37 -26.71 -18.53
CA ARG A 127 21.28 -25.88 -17.97
C ARG A 127 20.79 -24.83 -18.96
N LEU A 128 19.51 -24.47 -18.87
CA LEU A 128 18.91 -23.39 -19.64
C LEU A 128 19.50 -22.04 -19.24
N LEU A 129 19.94 -21.28 -20.24
CA LEU A 129 20.52 -19.96 -20.12
C LEU A 129 19.69 -18.94 -20.92
N GLN A 130 19.52 -17.74 -20.38
CA GLN A 130 18.92 -16.66 -21.17
C GLN A 130 19.82 -16.29 -22.35
N LEU A 131 19.21 -15.90 -23.47
CA LEU A 131 19.91 -15.65 -24.72
C LEU A 131 20.94 -14.50 -24.60
N ASN A 132 20.63 -13.49 -23.77
CA ASN A 132 21.46 -12.30 -23.52
C ASN A 132 22.63 -12.53 -22.55
N TRP A 133 22.78 -13.73 -21.96
CA TRP A 133 23.85 -14.00 -21.01
C TRP A 133 25.10 -14.55 -21.72
N ASN A 134 26.24 -13.91 -21.47
CA ASN A 134 27.55 -14.29 -22.00
C ASN A 134 28.32 -15.24 -21.07
N ILE A 135 27.87 -15.40 -19.82
CA ILE A 135 28.45 -16.27 -18.80
C ILE A 135 27.33 -17.10 -18.17
N CYS A 136 27.61 -18.39 -17.92
CA CYS A 136 26.70 -19.24 -17.17
C CYS A 136 26.87 -19.00 -15.65
N PRO A 137 25.81 -18.64 -14.90
CA PRO A 137 25.91 -18.45 -13.45
C PRO A 137 26.07 -19.76 -12.66
N TYR A 138 25.81 -20.91 -13.27
CA TYR A 138 25.93 -22.20 -12.61
C TYR A 138 27.32 -22.84 -12.73
N CYS A 139 28.03 -22.61 -13.83
CA CYS A 139 29.32 -23.24 -14.09
C CYS A 139 30.43 -22.24 -14.49
N ALA A 140 30.15 -20.94 -14.41
CA ALA A 140 31.04 -19.84 -14.78
C ALA A 140 31.62 -19.90 -16.22
N THR A 141 31.11 -20.80 -17.07
CA THR A 141 31.61 -20.98 -18.44
C THR A 141 31.08 -19.84 -19.32
N THR A 142 31.97 -19.20 -20.07
CA THR A 142 31.62 -18.18 -21.06
C THR A 142 30.96 -18.85 -22.26
N VAL A 143 29.72 -18.49 -22.56
CA VAL A 143 28.99 -18.99 -23.73
C VAL A 143 29.07 -17.91 -24.79
N ALA A 144 30.00 -18.06 -25.73
CA ALA A 144 30.17 -17.12 -26.85
C ALA A 144 28.79 -16.86 -27.51
N ALA A 145 28.41 -15.59 -27.62
CA ALA A 145 27.19 -15.18 -28.29
C ALA A 145 27.19 -15.75 -29.72
N PRO A 146 26.05 -16.23 -30.25
CA PRO A 146 26.00 -16.69 -31.62
C PRO A 146 26.31 -15.51 -32.54
N ASN A 147 27.39 -15.69 -33.30
CA ASN A 147 27.95 -14.85 -34.35
C ASN A 147 26.96 -13.91 -35.04
N LEU A 148 27.18 -12.59 -34.90
CA LEU A 148 26.94 -11.59 -35.95
C LEU A 148 28.10 -11.56 -36.98
N ALA A 149 29.02 -12.54 -36.94
CA ALA A 149 30.11 -12.70 -37.90
C ALA A 149 29.59 -13.33 -39.22
N GLY A 150 28.71 -12.62 -39.92
CA GLY A 150 28.15 -13.04 -41.21
C GLY A 150 27.60 -11.89 -42.06
N MET A 151 27.98 -10.64 -41.80
CA MET A 151 27.56 -9.47 -42.60
C MET A 151 28.76 -8.59 -42.98
N GLY A 152 29.78 -9.19 -43.57
CA GLY A 152 30.93 -8.45 -44.09
C GLY A 152 31.71 -9.26 -45.11
N GLU A 153 31.16 -9.44 -46.32
CA GLU A 153 31.92 -9.39 -47.58
C GLU A 153 30.97 -9.51 -48.78
N SER A 154 30.66 -8.40 -49.45
CA SER A 154 30.14 -8.41 -50.82
C SER A 154 30.49 -7.10 -51.52
N SER A 155 31.30 -7.24 -52.57
CA SER A 155 31.39 -6.37 -53.75
C SER A 155 31.86 -4.92 -53.55
N GLY A 156 33.16 -4.76 -53.38
CA GLY A 156 33.89 -3.56 -53.80
C GLY A 156 34.43 -3.76 -55.22
N GLU A 157 33.62 -3.38 -56.21
CA GLU A 157 34.02 -3.29 -57.62
C GLU A 157 34.72 -1.94 -57.81
N THR A 158 36.03 -1.94 -58.07
CA THR A 158 36.71 -0.77 -58.65
C THR A 158 37.80 -1.30 -59.57
N LEU A 159 37.45 -1.32 -60.85
CA LEU A 159 38.32 -1.62 -61.97
C LEU A 159 39.37 -0.50 -62.13
N ALA A 160 40.60 -0.95 -62.37
CA ALA A 160 41.86 -0.33 -62.79
C ALA A 160 41.97 1.18 -63.19
N PRO A 161 43.17 1.75 -63.05
CA PRO A 161 43.52 3.09 -63.56
C PRO A 161 43.94 3.04 -65.04
N ASP A 162 43.55 4.06 -65.81
CA ASP A 162 44.23 4.60 -67.00
C ASP A 162 43.91 6.10 -67.14
#